data_AF-A0A8J4RCP2-F1
#
_entry.id   AF-A0A8J4RCP2-F1
#
_cell.length_a   1.000
_cell.length_b   1.000
_cell.length_c   1.000
_cell.angle_alpha   90.00
_cell.angle_beta   90.00
_cell.angle_gamma   90.00
#
_symmetry.space_group_name_H-M   'P 1'
#
loop_
_entity.id
_entity.type
_entity.pdbx_description
1 polymer ?
#
loop_
_entity_poly.entity_id
_entity_poly.type
_entity_poly.pdbx_seq_one_letter_code
_entity_poly.pdbx_strand_id
1 'polypeptide(L)'
;MAQFNLAAESHIKQIPARWDPAGACRPLIDEAPVFYPSLEEFEDTLGYIAKIRPKAEPYGICRIVPPSSWIPPCPLKEKDKWELAKFSTRTQHVDLLQNREPMRKKNRSRKRKRRKHSRIGTTRRHANCSSEANVSSETDEKFGFHSGPDLTLRDFQKYADYFKESYFGMKNAKEDLNFVETVKQKGWEPSVDDIEGEYWRIVEQPTDEVEVIYGADLETGPFGSGFPKASSLVLYYVLKEVISQEF
;
A
#
# COMPACT_ATOMS: atom_id res chain seq x y z
N MET A 1 -4.10 -26.02 25.23
CA MET A 1 -3.39 -25.52 24.03
C MET A 1 -4.37 -24.81 23.10
N ALA A 2 -4.72 -23.54 23.39
CA ALA A 2 -5.42 -22.65 22.47
C ALA A 2 -5.47 -21.24 23.08
N GLN A 3 -4.35 -20.52 23.08
CA GLN A 3 -4.29 -19.14 23.57
C GLN A 3 -3.27 -18.27 22.82
N PHE A 4 -3.00 -18.60 21.55
CA PHE A 4 -1.99 -17.89 20.73
C PHE A 4 -2.53 -17.27 19.43
N ASN A 5 -3.86 -17.19 19.21
CA ASN A 5 -4.43 -16.62 17.97
C ASN A 5 -5.13 -15.27 18.09
N LEU A 6 -5.30 -14.70 19.29
CA LEU A 6 -6.15 -13.50 19.46
C LEU A 6 -5.49 -12.16 19.08
N ALA A 7 -4.16 -12.11 18.90
CA ALA A 7 -3.47 -10.83 18.65
C ALA A 7 -3.42 -10.41 17.18
N ALA A 8 -3.56 -11.35 16.23
CA ALA A 8 -3.50 -11.06 14.80
C ALA A 8 -4.89 -10.74 14.20
N GLU A 9 -5.97 -11.15 14.86
CA GLU A 9 -7.35 -10.98 14.39
C GLU A 9 -7.98 -9.65 14.79
N SER A 10 -7.39 -8.90 15.72
CA SER A 10 -7.95 -7.64 16.24
C SER A 10 -7.95 -6.48 15.24
N HIS A 11 -7.21 -6.61 14.13
CA HIS A 11 -7.09 -5.56 13.11
C HIS A 11 -7.89 -5.83 11.84
N ILE A 12 -8.52 -7.01 11.73
CA ILE A 12 -9.32 -7.39 10.57
C ILE A 12 -10.74 -6.87 10.78
N LYS A 13 -11.01 -5.66 10.31
CA LYS A 13 -12.38 -5.14 10.25
C LYS A 13 -13.20 -6.01 9.30
N GLN A 14 -14.47 -6.25 9.64
CA GLN A 14 -15.42 -6.84 8.69
C GLN A 14 -15.55 -5.92 7.48
N ILE A 15 -15.56 -6.51 6.29
CA ILE A 15 -15.70 -5.77 5.03
C ILE A 15 -17.17 -5.86 4.62
N PRO A 16 -17.97 -4.79 4.81
CA PRO A 16 -19.40 -4.81 4.48
C PRO A 16 -19.64 -4.74 2.97
N ALA A 17 -18.73 -4.10 2.24
CA ALA A 17 -18.79 -3.89 0.81
C ALA A 17 -18.60 -5.21 0.03
N ARG A 18 -19.30 -5.32 -1.10
CA ARG A 18 -19.24 -6.49 -1.99
C ARG A 18 -18.99 -6.06 -3.42
N TRP A 19 -18.29 -6.93 -4.16
CA TRP A 19 -18.07 -6.75 -5.59
C TRP A 19 -19.39 -6.76 -6.39
N ASP A 20 -19.57 -5.76 -7.24
CA ASP A 20 -20.66 -5.70 -8.22
C ASP A 20 -20.11 -5.72 -9.65
N PRO A 21 -20.05 -6.89 -10.32
CA PRO A 21 -19.52 -6.99 -11.68
C PRO A 21 -20.35 -6.21 -12.72
N ALA A 22 -21.65 -6.01 -12.48
CA ALA A 22 -22.51 -5.31 -13.44
C ALA A 22 -22.29 -3.78 -13.40
N GLY A 23 -21.81 -3.26 -12.27
CA GLY A 23 -21.50 -1.85 -12.07
C GLY A 23 -20.10 -1.43 -12.52
N ALA A 24 -19.29 -2.32 -13.10
CA ALA A 24 -17.90 -2.04 -13.44
C ALA A 24 -17.74 -0.78 -14.33
N CYS A 25 -16.91 0.16 -13.90
CA CYS A 25 -16.66 1.44 -14.58
C CYS A 25 -15.25 1.49 -15.17
N ARG A 26 -14.89 0.50 -15.99
CA ARG A 26 -13.54 0.43 -16.58
C ARG A 26 -13.32 1.56 -17.59
N PRO A 27 -12.27 2.39 -17.44
CA PRO A 27 -11.97 3.44 -18.40
C PRO A 27 -11.36 2.83 -19.68
N LEU A 28 -11.69 3.42 -20.82
CA LEU A 28 -11.07 3.08 -22.10
C LEU A 28 -9.84 3.98 -22.31
N ILE A 29 -8.65 3.42 -22.04
CA ILE A 29 -7.37 4.14 -22.07
C ILE A 29 -6.43 3.42 -23.06
N ASP A 30 -5.67 4.20 -23.82
CA ASP A 30 -4.62 3.67 -24.70
C ASP A 30 -3.44 3.10 -23.89
N GLU A 31 -2.94 1.94 -24.32
CA GLU A 31 -1.83 1.26 -23.65
C GLU A 31 -0.51 2.05 -23.79
N ALA A 32 0.25 2.10 -22.69
CA ALA A 32 1.58 2.68 -22.70
C ALA A 32 2.59 1.79 -23.46
N PRO A 33 3.63 2.36 -24.09
CA PRO A 33 4.60 1.57 -24.83
C PRO A 33 5.37 0.60 -23.92
N VAL A 34 5.55 -0.63 -24.43
CA VAL A 34 6.27 -1.70 -23.75
C VAL A 34 7.58 -1.96 -24.48
N PHE A 35 8.69 -1.97 -23.74
CA PHE A 35 10.02 -2.18 -24.28
C PHE A 35 10.67 -3.44 -23.73
N TYR A 36 11.42 -4.14 -24.59
CA TYR A 36 12.09 -5.41 -24.31
C TYR A 36 13.59 -5.27 -24.63
N PRO A 37 14.41 -4.73 -23.71
CA PRO A 37 15.84 -4.59 -23.91
C PRO A 37 16.52 -5.93 -24.15
N SER A 38 17.53 -5.94 -25.03
CA SER A 38 18.50 -7.04 -25.10
C SER A 38 19.40 -7.06 -23.86
N LEU A 39 20.20 -8.12 -23.68
CA LEU A 39 21.15 -8.19 -22.57
C LEU A 39 22.18 -7.05 -22.62
N GLU A 40 22.72 -6.77 -23.82
CA GLU A 40 23.68 -5.68 -24.05
C GLU A 40 23.08 -4.30 -23.76
N GLU A 41 21.83 -4.09 -24.16
CA GLU A 41 21.10 -2.86 -23.87
C GLU A 41 20.78 -2.71 -22.38
N PHE A 42 20.59 -3.82 -21.67
CA PHE A 42 20.27 -3.82 -20.25
C PHE A 42 21.48 -3.54 -19.36
N GLU A 43 22.71 -3.75 -19.86
CA GLU A 43 23.94 -3.41 -19.13
C GLU A 43 24.08 -1.89 -18.95
N ASP A 44 23.78 -1.10 -19.99
CA ASP A 44 23.79 0.38 -19.92
C ASP A 44 22.38 0.94 -19.70
N THR A 45 21.94 0.93 -18.45
CA THR A 45 20.62 1.45 -18.04
C THR A 45 20.38 2.90 -18.46
N LEU A 46 21.36 3.80 -18.29
CA LEU A 46 21.19 5.22 -18.64
C LEU A 46 21.18 5.42 -20.16
N GLY A 47 22.04 4.71 -20.89
CA GLY A 47 22.03 4.71 -22.36
C GLY A 47 20.72 4.18 -22.92
N TYR A 48 20.18 3.10 -22.34
CA TYR A 48 18.90 2.55 -22.76
C TYR A 48 17.73 3.50 -22.48
N ILE A 49 17.70 4.14 -21.30
CA ILE A 49 16.69 5.18 -20.99
C ILE A 49 16.77 6.32 -22.01
N ALA A 50 17.98 6.80 -22.33
CA ALA A 50 18.16 7.84 -23.34
C ALA A 50 17.68 7.40 -24.73
N LYS A 51 17.87 6.13 -25.09
CA LYS A 51 17.41 5.54 -26.36
C LYS A 51 15.88 5.46 -26.46
N ILE A 52 15.19 5.04 -25.40
CA ILE A 52 13.72 4.89 -25.42
C ILE A 52 12.99 6.21 -25.17
N ARG A 53 13.65 7.21 -24.56
CA ARG A 53 13.06 8.51 -24.20
C ARG A 53 12.23 9.15 -25.33
N PRO A 54 12.73 9.30 -26.58
CA PRO A 54 11.94 9.95 -27.64
C PRO A 54 10.63 9.23 -27.98
N LYS A 55 10.56 7.92 -27.71
CA LYS A 55 9.36 7.09 -27.96
C LYS A 55 8.41 7.06 -26.76
N ALA A 56 8.94 7.15 -25.54
CA ALA A 56 8.18 7.03 -24.30
C ALA A 56 7.70 8.39 -23.74
N GLU A 57 8.47 9.47 -23.94
CA GLU A 57 8.21 10.80 -23.39
C GLU A 57 6.82 11.38 -23.77
N PRO A 58 6.27 11.17 -24.99
CA PRO A 58 4.91 11.61 -25.31
C PRO A 58 3.81 10.95 -24.47
N TYR A 59 4.04 9.73 -23.97
CA TYR A 59 3.06 8.99 -23.15
C TYR A 59 3.21 9.30 -21.65
N GLY A 60 4.33 9.91 -21.22
CA GLY A 60 4.65 10.18 -19.82
C GLY A 60 5.07 8.95 -19.01
N ILE A 61 4.60 7.75 -19.35
CA ILE A 61 4.96 6.47 -18.74
C ILE A 61 5.29 5.41 -19.79
N CYS A 62 6.11 4.43 -19.43
CA CYS A 62 6.36 3.24 -20.24
C CYS A 62 6.66 2.03 -19.36
N ARG A 63 6.51 0.82 -19.92
CA ARG A 63 6.84 -0.44 -19.24
C ARG A 63 8.08 -1.06 -19.85
N ILE A 64 9.08 -1.38 -19.02
CA ILE A 64 10.29 -2.10 -19.44
C ILE A 64 10.21 -3.51 -18.87
N VAL A 65 10.21 -4.51 -19.74
CA VAL A 65 10.27 -5.92 -19.35
C VAL A 65 11.73 -6.35 -19.41
N PRO A 66 12.37 -6.66 -18.27
CA PRO A 66 13.78 -7.05 -18.26
C PRO A 66 14.02 -8.34 -19.06
N PRO A 67 15.25 -8.58 -19.54
CA PRO A 67 15.59 -9.81 -20.24
C PRO A 67 15.38 -11.02 -19.32
N SER A 68 15.04 -12.18 -19.89
CA SER A 68 14.67 -13.39 -19.14
C SER A 68 15.77 -13.92 -18.20
N SER A 69 17.03 -13.59 -18.45
CA SER A 69 18.16 -13.94 -17.59
C SER A 69 18.26 -13.09 -16.32
N TRP A 70 17.61 -11.92 -16.28
CA TRP A 70 17.68 -11.01 -15.15
C TRP A 70 16.58 -11.31 -14.13
N ILE A 71 16.91 -12.15 -13.15
CA ILE A 71 16.02 -12.53 -12.04
C ILE A 71 16.77 -12.32 -10.73
N PRO A 72 16.75 -11.09 -10.15
CA PRO A 72 17.46 -10.81 -8.91
C PRO A 72 16.80 -11.54 -7.73
N PRO A 73 17.58 -12.15 -6.82
CA PRO A 73 17.02 -12.69 -5.58
C PRO A 73 16.44 -11.55 -4.74
N CYS A 74 15.37 -11.81 -4.01
CA CYS A 74 14.71 -10.81 -3.16
C CYS A 74 14.99 -11.09 -1.67
N PRO A 75 15.91 -10.34 -1.02
CA PRO A 75 16.26 -10.57 0.39
C PRO A 75 15.10 -10.35 1.36
N LEU A 76 14.07 -9.62 0.96
CA LEU A 76 12.87 -9.40 1.79
C LEU A 76 12.06 -10.69 2.00
N LYS A 77 12.27 -11.72 1.17
CA LYS A 77 11.66 -13.05 1.33
C LYS A 77 12.35 -13.93 2.38
N GLU A 78 13.49 -13.48 2.94
CA GLU A 78 14.13 -14.17 4.06
C GLU A 78 13.18 -14.16 5.27
N LYS A 79 13.06 -15.30 5.99
CA LYS A 79 12.07 -15.46 7.08
C LYS A 79 12.16 -14.35 8.12
N ASP A 80 13.38 -13.94 8.47
CA ASP A 80 13.60 -12.89 9.47
C ASP A 80 12.97 -11.57 9.06
N LYS A 81 13.09 -11.16 7.79
CA LYS A 81 12.48 -9.92 7.30
C LYS A 81 11.00 -10.10 7.01
N TRP A 82 10.63 -11.25 6.48
CA TRP A 82 9.25 -11.55 6.10
C TRP A 82 8.31 -11.62 7.31
N GLU A 83 8.78 -12.19 8.42
CA GLU A 83 7.96 -12.45 9.61
C GLU A 83 8.21 -11.50 10.78
N LEU A 84 9.39 -10.86 10.88
CA LEU A 84 9.73 -10.02 12.04
C LEU A 84 9.79 -8.52 11.71
N ALA A 85 10.11 -8.14 10.46
CA ALA A 85 10.23 -6.73 10.11
C ALA A 85 8.83 -6.10 9.97
N LYS A 86 8.52 -5.18 10.88
CA LYS A 86 7.29 -4.40 10.86
C LYS A 86 7.47 -3.11 10.08
N PHE A 87 6.43 -2.68 9.39
CA PHE A 87 6.35 -1.39 8.73
C PHE A 87 5.02 -0.71 9.06
N SER A 88 5.03 0.62 9.07
CA SER A 88 3.84 1.41 9.33
C SER A 88 2.96 1.46 8.08
N THR A 89 1.66 1.30 8.29
CA THR A 89 0.66 1.41 7.23
C THR A 89 -0.15 2.69 7.38
N ARG A 90 -0.87 3.04 6.32
CA ARG A 90 -1.88 4.09 6.33
C ARG A 90 -3.19 3.53 5.78
N THR A 91 -4.31 4.04 6.28
CA THR A 91 -5.64 3.69 5.81
C THR A 91 -6.10 4.67 4.74
N GLN A 92 -6.62 4.13 3.65
CA GLN A 92 -7.14 4.85 2.50
C GLN A 92 -8.61 4.46 2.29
N HIS A 93 -9.49 5.47 2.27
CA HIS A 93 -10.89 5.32 1.87
C HIS A 93 -10.96 5.49 0.35
N VAL A 94 -11.21 4.41 -0.39
CA VAL A 94 -11.18 4.40 -1.86
C VAL A 94 -12.36 5.18 -2.44
N ASP A 95 -13.52 5.09 -1.78
CA ASP A 95 -14.76 5.79 -2.09
C ASP A 95 -14.64 7.32 -2.02
N LEU A 96 -13.75 7.85 -1.18
CA LEU A 96 -13.58 9.29 -0.96
C LEU A 96 -12.41 9.90 -1.77
N LEU A 97 -11.81 9.15 -2.71
CA LEU A 97 -10.62 9.63 -3.44
C LEU A 97 -10.93 10.76 -4.41
N GLN A 98 -12.06 10.69 -5.11
CA GLN A 98 -12.43 11.66 -6.15
C GLN A 98 -13.61 12.53 -5.74
N ASN A 99 -14.75 11.91 -5.42
CA ASN A 99 -16.01 12.61 -5.17
C ASN A 99 -16.18 12.91 -3.68
N ARG A 100 -15.76 14.11 -3.25
CA ARG A 100 -15.90 14.58 -1.86
C ARG A 100 -16.65 15.90 -1.76
N GLU A 101 -17.37 16.11 -0.65
CA GLU A 101 -17.88 17.43 -0.35
C GLU A 101 -16.71 18.43 -0.19
N PRO A 102 -16.78 19.63 -0.81
CA PRO A 102 -15.71 20.61 -0.71
C PRO A 102 -15.59 21.10 0.73
N MET A 103 -14.37 21.05 1.28
CA MET A 103 -14.08 21.50 2.64
C MET A 103 -14.71 22.88 2.92
N ARG A 104 -15.52 22.97 3.98
CA ARG A 104 -15.90 24.27 4.56
C ARG A 104 -14.62 24.90 5.12
N LYS A 105 -14.02 25.80 4.34
CA LYS A 105 -12.92 26.64 4.82
C LYS A 105 -13.44 27.39 6.04
N LYS A 106 -13.03 26.97 7.25
CA LYS A 106 -13.27 27.74 8.46
C LYS A 106 -12.62 29.11 8.20
N ASN A 107 -13.45 30.15 8.10
CA ASN A 107 -12.96 31.53 8.06
C ASN A 107 -12.13 31.70 9.32
N ARG A 108 -10.80 31.63 9.19
CA ARG A 108 -9.88 32.08 10.23
C ARG A 108 -10.18 33.55 10.42
N SER A 109 -11.10 33.85 11.34
CA SER A 109 -11.36 35.19 11.80
C SER A 109 -10.05 35.70 12.36
N ARG A 110 -9.28 36.40 11.52
CA ARG A 110 -8.10 37.15 11.92
C ARG A 110 -8.61 38.22 12.88
N LYS A 111 -8.69 37.87 14.16
CA LYS A 111 -8.96 38.82 15.24
C LYS A 111 -7.76 39.75 15.25
N ARG A 112 -7.84 40.84 14.48
CA ARG A 112 -6.87 41.93 14.46
C ARG A 112 -6.74 42.40 15.90
N LYS A 113 -5.67 42.00 16.59
CA LYS A 113 -5.30 42.48 17.91
C LYS A 113 -4.95 43.95 17.75
N ARG A 114 -5.96 44.82 17.95
CA ARG A 114 -5.82 46.27 17.96
C ARG A 114 -4.85 46.60 19.11
N ARG A 115 -3.59 46.87 18.78
CA ARG A 115 -2.57 47.34 19.75
C ARG A 115 -3.08 48.65 20.34
N LYS A 116 -3.63 48.59 21.56
CA LYS A 116 -3.90 49.77 22.37
C LYS A 116 -2.59 50.12 23.07
N HIS A 117 -1.99 51.24 22.69
CA HIS A 117 -0.88 51.83 23.43
C HIS A 117 -1.35 52.20 24.84
N SER A 118 -0.65 51.72 25.86
CA SER A 118 -0.67 52.28 27.20
C SER A 118 0.65 51.96 27.88
N ARG A 119 1.31 53.00 28.41
CA ARG A 119 2.65 53.00 28.98
C ARG A 119 2.65 52.55 30.45
N ILE A 120 3.81 52.01 30.84
CA ILE A 120 4.49 52.02 32.15
C ILE A 120 3.94 51.17 33.32
N GLY A 121 4.88 50.53 34.05
CA GLY A 121 4.64 49.96 35.39
C GLY A 121 5.46 48.71 35.72
N THR A 122 6.62 48.89 36.35
CA THR A 122 7.52 47.89 36.95
C THR A 122 6.87 47.01 38.04
N THR A 123 7.30 45.73 38.18
CA THR A 123 7.97 45.11 39.36
C THR A 123 7.71 43.58 39.45
N ARG A 124 8.73 42.86 39.96
CA ARG A 124 8.93 41.41 40.13
C ARG A 124 7.89 40.68 41.01
N ARG A 125 7.58 39.40 40.72
CA ARG A 125 7.85 38.19 41.56
C ARG A 125 7.10 36.93 41.05
N HIS A 126 7.72 35.78 41.35
CA HIS A 126 7.30 34.38 41.15
C HIS A 126 5.82 34.05 41.45
N ALA A 127 5.23 33.12 40.68
CA ALA A 127 4.86 31.76 41.13
C ALA A 127 3.98 31.04 40.08
N ASN A 128 4.21 29.73 39.98
CA ASN A 128 3.41 28.66 39.39
C ASN A 128 1.94 28.99 39.03
N CYS A 129 1.54 28.69 37.80
CA CYS A 129 0.12 28.52 37.46
C CYS A 129 -0.02 27.42 36.41
N SER A 130 -0.36 26.23 36.88
CA SER A 130 -0.95 25.15 36.10
C SER A 130 -2.06 25.72 35.23
N SER A 131 -1.90 25.60 33.92
CA SER A 131 -2.98 25.84 32.98
C SER A 131 -3.25 24.51 32.29
N GLU A 132 -4.16 23.75 32.90
CA GLU A 132 -4.94 22.77 32.17
C GLU A 132 -5.59 23.50 31.00
N ALA A 133 -5.19 23.13 29.79
CA ALA A 133 -5.78 23.67 28.59
C ALA A 133 -6.15 22.50 27.69
N ASN A 134 -7.40 22.09 27.86
CA ASN A 134 -8.27 21.45 26.89
C ASN A 134 -7.69 20.26 26.12
N VAL A 135 -8.12 19.08 26.56
CA VAL A 135 -8.61 18.02 25.68
C VAL A 135 -9.67 18.63 24.76
N SER A 136 -9.25 19.23 23.66
CA SER A 136 -10.06 19.30 22.46
C SER A 136 -9.90 17.95 21.78
N SER A 137 -10.93 17.11 21.90
CA SER A 137 -11.13 15.99 21.00
C SER A 137 -11.22 16.56 19.57
N GLU A 138 -10.07 16.68 18.91
CA GLU A 138 -9.97 16.96 17.49
C GLU A 138 -10.45 15.72 16.73
N THR A 139 -11.75 15.45 16.77
CA THR A 139 -12.44 14.71 15.71
C THR A 139 -12.84 15.71 14.62
N ASP A 140 -11.95 16.65 14.26
CA ASP A 140 -12.05 17.33 12.97
C ASP A 140 -11.58 16.26 11.99
N GLU A 141 -12.52 15.64 11.26
CA GLU A 141 -12.27 14.65 10.20
C GLU A 141 -11.28 15.22 9.18
N LYS A 142 -10.00 15.06 9.48
CA LYS A 142 -8.91 15.65 8.73
C LYS A 142 -8.71 14.78 7.51
N PHE A 143 -9.26 15.23 6.38
CA PHE A 143 -9.08 14.56 5.10
C PHE A 143 -7.61 14.24 4.86
N GLY A 144 -7.31 12.95 4.70
CA GLY A 144 -5.98 12.42 4.55
C GLY A 144 -5.96 10.93 4.86
N PHE A 145 -4.83 10.30 4.61
CA PHE A 145 -4.63 8.90 4.96
C PHE A 145 -4.27 8.81 6.45
N HIS A 146 -5.13 8.15 7.22
CA HIS A 146 -4.95 7.98 8.65
C HIS A 146 -3.85 6.96 8.93
N SER A 147 -3.20 7.06 10.09
CA SER A 147 -2.24 6.03 10.52
C SER A 147 -2.96 4.69 10.70
N GLY A 148 -2.48 3.68 9.99
CA GLY A 148 -2.91 2.29 10.12
C GLY A 148 -2.05 1.52 11.12
N PRO A 149 -2.32 0.23 11.34
CA PRO A 149 -1.53 -0.62 12.22
C PRO A 149 -0.13 -0.91 11.63
N ASP A 150 0.84 -1.15 12.50
CA ASP A 150 2.15 -1.66 12.08
C ASP A 150 2.04 -3.16 11.77
N LEU A 151 2.36 -3.56 10.55
CA LEU A 151 2.22 -4.93 10.07
C LEU A 151 3.55 -5.50 9.57
N THR A 152 3.67 -6.82 9.62
CA THR A 152 4.75 -7.55 8.95
C THR A 152 4.35 -7.87 7.50
N LEU A 153 5.30 -8.22 6.63
CA LEU A 153 4.97 -8.61 5.25
C LEU A 153 4.04 -9.83 5.23
N ARG A 154 4.27 -10.79 6.14
CA ARG A 154 3.41 -11.97 6.30
C ARG A 154 1.98 -11.60 6.70
N ASP A 155 1.82 -10.73 7.71
CA ASP A 155 0.49 -10.36 8.20
C ASP A 155 -0.24 -9.48 7.20
N PHE A 156 0.48 -8.58 6.52
CA PHE A 156 -0.06 -7.77 5.43
C PHE A 156 -0.53 -8.64 4.25
N GLN A 157 0.25 -9.67 3.86
CA GLN A 157 -0.18 -10.61 2.83
C GLN A 157 -1.45 -11.34 3.24
N LYS A 158 -1.50 -11.91 4.46
CA LYS A 158 -2.70 -12.60 4.96
C LYS A 158 -3.93 -11.70 4.97
N TYR A 159 -3.76 -10.44 5.38
CA TYR A 159 -4.83 -9.45 5.35
C TYR A 159 -5.29 -9.16 3.92
N ALA A 160 -4.37 -8.96 2.99
CA ALA A 160 -4.68 -8.71 1.58
C ALA A 160 -5.40 -9.90 0.92
N ASP A 161 -4.98 -11.13 1.21
CA ASP A 161 -5.62 -12.35 0.73
C ASP A 161 -7.03 -12.49 1.33
N TYR A 162 -7.19 -12.28 2.64
CA TYR A 162 -8.50 -12.26 3.31
C TYR A 162 -9.44 -11.20 2.73
N PHE A 163 -8.93 -9.99 2.44
CA PHE A 163 -9.69 -8.91 1.83
C PHE A 163 -10.20 -9.35 0.45
N LYS A 164 -9.31 -9.87 -0.40
CA LYS A 164 -9.69 -10.36 -1.74
C LYS A 164 -10.74 -11.46 -1.66
N GLU A 165 -10.54 -12.44 -0.80
CA GLU A 165 -11.49 -13.55 -0.63
C GLU A 165 -12.86 -13.09 -0.16
N SER A 166 -12.89 -12.12 0.76
CA SER A 166 -14.13 -11.61 1.35
C SER A 166 -14.86 -10.66 0.41
N TYR A 167 -14.12 -9.82 -0.33
CA TYR A 167 -14.68 -8.79 -1.20
C TYR A 167 -15.22 -9.35 -2.53
N PHE A 168 -14.42 -10.19 -3.19
CA PHE A 168 -14.80 -10.84 -4.45
C PHE A 168 -15.61 -12.13 -4.24
N GLY A 169 -15.86 -12.52 -2.98
CA GLY A 169 -16.69 -13.68 -2.66
C GLY A 169 -16.06 -15.02 -3.08
N MET A 170 -14.73 -15.15 -3.02
CA MET A 170 -14.02 -16.40 -3.37
C MET A 170 -14.28 -17.55 -2.37
N LYS A 171 -15.02 -17.29 -1.29
CA LYS A 171 -15.57 -18.33 -0.42
C LYS A 171 -16.79 -18.95 -1.10
N ASN A 172 -16.52 -19.98 -1.91
CA ASN A 172 -17.54 -20.90 -2.41
C ASN A 172 -18.55 -21.23 -1.32
N ALA A 173 -19.82 -21.16 -1.72
CA ALA A 173 -20.95 -21.84 -1.09
C ALA A 173 -20.50 -23.20 -0.54
N LYS A 174 -20.26 -23.25 0.78
CA LYS A 174 -20.04 -24.49 1.53
C LYS A 174 -21.29 -24.87 2.30
N GLU A 175 -22.47 -24.60 1.75
CA GLU A 175 -23.74 -25.13 2.21
C GLU A 175 -24.58 -25.37 0.97
N ASP A 176 -24.29 -26.46 0.25
CA ASP A 176 -25.33 -27.35 -0.31
C ASP A 176 -24.72 -28.49 -1.12
N LEU A 177 -24.70 -29.66 -0.47
CA LEU A 177 -24.87 -31.02 -0.99
C LEU A 177 -23.75 -31.69 -1.85
N ASN A 178 -23.19 -32.74 -1.25
CA ASN A 178 -22.59 -33.95 -1.83
C ASN A 178 -22.70 -34.15 -3.35
N PHE A 179 -21.57 -34.03 -4.07
CA PHE A 179 -21.31 -34.86 -5.25
C PHE A 179 -19.79 -35.12 -5.45
N VAL A 180 -19.49 -36.41 -5.42
CA VAL A 180 -18.29 -37.18 -5.83
C VAL A 180 -17.22 -36.47 -6.69
N GLU A 181 -16.00 -36.50 -6.13
CA GLU A 181 -14.72 -36.84 -6.78
C GLU A 181 -14.09 -35.89 -7.83
N THR A 182 -12.90 -35.38 -7.46
CA THR A 182 -11.75 -35.07 -8.33
C THR A 182 -11.92 -33.99 -9.39
N VAL A 183 -12.13 -32.75 -8.95
CA VAL A 183 -11.43 -31.59 -9.51
C VAL A 183 -11.08 -30.69 -8.33
N LYS A 184 -9.79 -30.42 -8.09
CA LYS A 184 -9.40 -29.26 -7.28
C LYS A 184 -9.98 -28.05 -7.98
N GLN A 185 -11.16 -27.60 -7.54
CA GLN A 185 -11.78 -26.35 -7.95
C GLN A 185 -10.74 -25.26 -7.73
N LYS A 186 -10.01 -24.94 -8.80
CA LYS A 186 -9.09 -23.81 -8.82
C LYS A 186 -9.99 -22.62 -8.53
N GLY A 187 -9.82 -21.99 -7.36
CA GLY A 187 -10.63 -20.84 -6.98
C GLY A 187 -10.68 -19.87 -8.14
N TRP A 188 -11.87 -19.39 -8.49
CA TRP A 188 -12.00 -18.33 -9.47
C TRP A 188 -11.32 -17.08 -8.90
N GLU A 189 -10.31 -16.57 -9.60
CA GLU A 189 -9.60 -15.33 -9.25
C GLU A 189 -10.08 -14.21 -10.17
N PRO A 190 -10.39 -13.01 -9.65
CA PRO A 190 -10.80 -11.88 -10.48
C PRO A 190 -9.66 -11.49 -11.43
N SER A 191 -10.00 -11.18 -12.68
CA SER A 191 -9.02 -10.70 -13.66
C SER A 191 -8.59 -9.26 -13.35
N VAL A 192 -7.49 -8.80 -13.96
CA VAL A 192 -7.03 -7.40 -13.81
C VAL A 192 -8.12 -6.43 -14.28
N ASP A 193 -8.81 -6.78 -15.37
CA ASP A 193 -9.89 -5.98 -15.94
C ASP A 193 -11.10 -5.88 -14.99
N ASP A 194 -11.44 -6.97 -14.30
CA ASP A 194 -12.51 -7.00 -13.30
C ASP A 194 -12.16 -6.11 -12.10
N ILE A 195 -10.91 -6.20 -11.61
CA ILE A 195 -10.42 -5.39 -10.50
C ILE A 195 -10.37 -3.90 -10.88
N GLU A 196 -9.92 -3.59 -12.10
CA GLU A 196 -9.86 -2.21 -12.60
C GLU A 196 -11.25 -1.59 -12.71
N GLY A 197 -12.20 -2.32 -13.32
CA GLY A 197 -13.57 -1.84 -13.46
C GLY A 197 -14.24 -1.60 -12.11
N GLU A 198 -14.01 -2.50 -11.15
CA GLU A 198 -14.53 -2.34 -9.79
C GLU A 198 -13.85 -1.20 -9.03
N TYR A 199 -12.54 -1.04 -9.17
CA TYR A 199 -11.81 0.07 -8.56
C TYR A 199 -12.41 1.42 -8.98
N TRP A 200 -12.62 1.62 -10.28
CA TRP A 200 -13.21 2.86 -10.79
C TRP A 200 -14.68 3.01 -10.43
N ARG A 201 -15.44 1.91 -10.33
CA ARG A 201 -16.81 1.95 -9.80
C ARG A 201 -16.83 2.52 -8.38
N ILE A 202 -15.95 2.05 -7.49
CA ILE A 202 -15.86 2.55 -6.11
C ILE A 202 -15.48 4.03 -6.09
N VAL A 203 -14.53 4.45 -6.93
CA VAL A 203 -14.04 5.84 -6.95
C VAL A 203 -15.07 6.82 -7.53
N GLU A 204 -15.79 6.42 -8.58
CA GLU A 204 -16.73 7.30 -9.28
C GLU A 204 -18.16 7.22 -8.71
N GLN A 205 -18.62 6.02 -8.37
CA GLN A 205 -19.99 5.70 -7.94
C GLN A 205 -19.96 4.80 -6.70
N PRO A 206 -19.48 5.31 -5.55
CA PRO A 206 -19.40 4.51 -4.33
C PRO A 206 -20.79 4.09 -3.86
N THR A 207 -21.00 2.79 -3.70
CA THR A 207 -22.20 2.21 -3.07
C THR A 207 -21.99 1.97 -1.58
N ASP A 208 -20.77 1.59 -1.22
CA ASP A 208 -20.35 1.20 0.13
C ASP A 208 -19.02 1.85 0.45
N GLU A 209 -18.74 2.06 1.74
CA GLU A 209 -17.44 2.55 2.22
C GLU A 209 -16.38 1.44 2.06
N VAL A 210 -15.27 1.76 1.37
CA VAL A 210 -14.20 0.79 1.11
C VAL A 210 -12.89 1.33 1.68
N GLU A 211 -12.52 0.81 2.84
CA GLU A 211 -11.24 1.07 3.49
C GLU A 211 -10.19 0.03 3.08
N VAL A 212 -9.04 0.50 2.63
CA VAL A 212 -7.85 -0.33 2.37
C VAL A 212 -6.64 0.20 3.14
N ILE A 213 -5.67 -0.66 3.40
CA ILE A 213 -4.40 -0.27 4.03
C ILE A 213 -3.25 -0.38 3.04
N TYR A 214 -2.28 0.53 3.13
CA TYR A 214 -1.10 0.52 2.28
C TYR A 214 0.15 0.95 3.07
N GLY A 215 1.30 0.37 2.72
CA GLY A 215 2.61 0.75 3.25
C GLY A 215 3.40 1.49 2.16
N ALA A 216 3.52 2.81 2.28
CA ALA A 216 4.30 3.64 1.37
C ALA A 216 5.44 4.35 2.09
N ASP A 217 6.40 4.86 1.31
CA ASP A 217 7.56 5.61 1.81
C ASP A 217 8.40 4.82 2.83
N LEU A 218 8.46 3.49 2.67
CA LEU A 218 9.24 2.62 3.56
C LEU A 218 10.73 2.79 3.29
N GLU A 219 11.47 3.26 4.29
CA GLU A 219 12.90 3.46 4.17
C GLU A 219 13.65 2.11 4.00
N THR A 220 14.32 1.93 2.87
CA THR A 220 15.10 0.71 2.56
C THR A 220 16.37 0.57 3.40
N GLY A 221 16.74 1.61 4.15
CA GLY A 221 17.85 1.57 5.11
C GLY A 221 17.57 0.59 6.26
N PRO A 222 16.61 0.89 7.14
CA PRO A 222 16.24 0.03 8.26
C PRO A 222 15.50 -1.26 7.83
N PHE A 223 14.64 -1.20 6.81
CA PHE A 223 13.84 -2.35 6.38
C PHE A 223 14.60 -3.32 5.45
N GLY A 224 15.68 -2.82 4.83
CA GLY A 224 16.42 -3.52 3.79
C GLY A 224 15.83 -3.27 2.39
N SER A 225 16.62 -3.59 1.37
CA SER A 225 16.21 -3.47 -0.04
C SER A 225 15.63 -4.80 -0.54
N GLY A 226 14.69 -4.71 -1.48
CA GLY A 226 14.24 -5.84 -2.30
C GLY A 226 15.32 -6.36 -3.25
N PHE A 227 16.40 -5.61 -3.45
CA PHE A 227 17.58 -6.02 -4.21
C PHE A 227 18.71 -6.47 -3.27
N PRO A 228 19.51 -7.47 -3.68
CA PRO A 228 20.64 -7.94 -2.89
C PRO A 228 21.72 -6.87 -2.78
N LYS A 229 22.40 -6.80 -1.63
CA LYS A 229 23.59 -5.97 -1.45
C LYS A 229 24.83 -6.76 -1.92
N ALA A 230 25.88 -6.06 -2.34
CA ALA A 230 27.11 -6.67 -2.84
C ALA A 230 27.72 -7.71 -1.88
N SER A 231 27.64 -7.49 -0.57
CA SER A 231 28.10 -8.44 0.46
C SER A 231 27.31 -9.76 0.46
N SER A 232 26.03 -9.74 0.08
CA SER A 232 25.18 -10.93 -0.03
C SER A 232 25.37 -11.67 -1.34
N LEU A 233 25.78 -10.96 -2.41
CA LEU A 233 26.08 -11.57 -3.72
C LEU A 233 27.37 -12.41 -3.66
N VAL A 234 28.42 -11.93 -2.98
CA VAL A 234 29.67 -12.68 -2.81
C VAL A 234 29.41 -14.00 -2.10
N LEU A 235 28.62 -14.00 -1.01
CA LEU A 235 28.28 -15.23 -0.29
C LEU A 235 27.45 -16.19 -1.15
N TYR A 236 26.51 -15.66 -1.95
CA TYR A 236 25.67 -16.48 -2.84
C TYR A 236 26.47 -17.16 -3.95
N TYR A 237 27.39 -16.45 -4.61
CA TYR A 237 28.25 -17.04 -5.64
C TYR A 237 29.26 -18.03 -5.03
N VAL A 238 29.86 -17.71 -3.88
CA VAL A 238 30.74 -18.64 -3.16
C VAL A 238 30.00 -19.92 -2.74
N LEU A 239 28.77 -19.81 -2.23
CA LEU A 239 27.97 -20.99 -1.88
C LEU A 239 27.54 -21.80 -3.11
N LYS A 240 27.19 -21.13 -4.23
CA LYS A 240 26.89 -21.83 -5.49
C LYS A 240 28.09 -22.57 -6.06
N GLU A 241 29.28 -22.00 -5.95
CA GLU A 241 30.52 -22.58 -6.45
C GLU A 241 30.97 -23.75 -5.57
N VAL A 242 30.82 -23.66 -4.24
CA VAL A 242 31.06 -24.78 -3.31
C VAL A 242 30.07 -25.93 -3.55
N ILE A 243 28.78 -25.64 -3.75
CA ILE A 243 27.77 -26.67 -4.01
C ILE A 243 27.94 -27.31 -5.41
N SER A 244 28.44 -26.56 -6.39
CA SER A 244 28.69 -27.10 -7.74
C SER A 244 30.00 -27.92 -7.83
N GLN A 245 30.86 -27.88 -6.81
CA GLN A 245 32.06 -28.72 -6.74
C GLN A 245 31.86 -30.01 -5.93
N GLU A 246 30.71 -30.17 -5.24
CA GLU A 246 30.37 -31.38 -4.47
C GLU A 246 29.39 -32.33 -5.18
N PHE A 247 29.05 -32.09 -6.46
CA PHE A 247 28.24 -33.00 -7.28
C PHE A 247 28.81 -33.20 -8.69
#